data_AF-Q03FE0-F1
#
_entry.id   AF-Q03FE0-F1
#
_cell.length_a   1.000
_cell.length_b   1.000
_cell.length_c   1.000
_cell.angle_alpha   90.00
_cell.angle_beta   90.00
_cell.angle_gamma   90.00
#
_symmetry.space_group_name_H-M   'P 1'
#
loop_
_entity.id
_entity.type
_entity.pdbx_description
1 polymer ?
#
loop_
_entity_poly.entity_id
_entity_poly.type
_entity_poly.pdbx_seq_one_letter_code
_entity_poly.pdbx_strand_id
1 'polypeptide(L)'
;MKLVKITEDLYLKSYFIESVEADGEESTLITMVSGEVFSPNIPIKKVLDAICGSEEHLVNDASMNILKAESINSGHLNQQKYPSR
;
A
#
# COMPACT_ATOMS: atom_id res chain seq x y z
N MET A 1 2.57 -8.85 -14.42
CA MET A 1 3.43 -9.64 -13.51
C MET A 1 3.92 -8.71 -12.41
N LYS A 2 3.80 -9.08 -11.13
CA LYS A 2 4.21 -8.25 -9.99
C LYS A 2 5.70 -8.47 -9.72
N LEU A 3 6.48 -7.39 -9.71
CA LEU A 3 7.85 -7.38 -9.22
C LEU A 3 7.80 -6.99 -7.74
N VAL A 4 8.41 -7.79 -6.87
CA VAL A 4 8.46 -7.55 -5.44
C VAL A 4 9.88 -7.17 -5.03
N LYS A 5 9.97 -6.13 -4.21
CA LYS A 5 11.23 -5.67 -3.63
C LYS A 5 11.46 -6.43 -2.33
N ILE A 6 12.51 -7.26 -2.28
CA ILE A 6 12.88 -8.01 -1.09
C ILE A 6 13.89 -7.22 -0.26
N THR A 7 14.92 -6.68 -0.92
CA THR A 7 15.89 -5.72 -0.36
C THR A 7 16.11 -4.57 -1.34
N GLU A 8 17.01 -3.63 -1.03
CA GLU A 8 17.33 -2.52 -1.95
C GLU A 8 17.90 -3.00 -3.28
N ASP A 9 18.67 -4.09 -3.26
CA ASP A 9 19.35 -4.65 -4.43
C ASP A 9 18.69 -5.92 -4.98
N LEU A 10 17.70 -6.48 -4.28
CA LEU A 10 17.03 -7.74 -4.67
C LEU A 10 15.56 -7.51 -5.02
N TYR A 11 15.26 -7.59 -6.32
CA TYR A 11 13.90 -7.58 -6.86
C TYR A 11 13.60 -8.92 -7.50
N LEU A 12 12.52 -9.56 -7.06
CA LEU A 12 12.11 -10.86 -7.55
C LEU A 12 10.72 -10.81 -8.16
N LYS A 13 10.46 -11.66 -9.14
CA LYS A 13 9.13 -11.87 -9.66
C LYS A 13 8.47 -12.95 -8.81
N SER A 14 7.45 -12.57 -8.05
CA SER A 14 6.81 -13.49 -7.08
C SER A 14 6.26 -14.78 -7.72
N TYR A 15 5.84 -14.71 -8.98
CA TYR A 15 5.37 -15.87 -9.74
C TYR A 15 6.43 -16.96 -9.97
N PHE A 16 7.72 -16.60 -9.93
CA PHE A 16 8.82 -17.55 -10.15
C PHE A 16 9.46 -18.03 -8.84
N ILE A 17 8.89 -17.68 -7.69
CA ILE A 17 9.35 -18.19 -6.40
C ILE A 17 8.74 -19.58 -6.19
N GLU A 18 9.59 -20.56 -5.96
CA GLU A 18 9.21 -21.94 -5.64
C GLU A 18 9.00 -22.12 -4.14
N SER A 19 9.99 -21.74 -3.33
CA SER A 19 9.93 -21.84 -1.87
C SER A 19 10.60 -20.62 -1.20
N VAL A 20 10.17 -20.36 0.03
CA VAL A 20 10.80 -19.40 0.94
C VAL A 20 10.95 -20.08 2.29
N GLU A 21 12.18 -20.18 2.77
CA GLU A 21 12.55 -20.97 3.95
C GLU A 21 13.42 -20.14 4.89
N ALA A 22 13.32 -20.39 6.20
CA ALA A 22 14.16 -19.71 7.17
C ALA A 22 15.53 -20.38 7.23
N ASP A 23 16.59 -19.58 7.08
CA ASP A 23 18.00 -20.01 7.12
C ASP A 23 18.70 -19.47 8.38
N GLY A 24 17.93 -19.32 9.46
CA GLY A 24 18.35 -18.66 10.69
C GLY A 24 17.31 -17.68 11.20
N GLU A 25 17.63 -16.97 12.27
CA GLU A 25 16.72 -15.99 12.88
C GLU A 25 16.54 -14.75 11.99
N GLU A 26 17.62 -14.30 11.36
CA GLU A 26 17.65 -13.07 10.55
C GLU A 26 17.92 -13.32 9.07
N SER A 27 17.95 -14.58 8.63
CA SER A 27 18.28 -14.95 7.25
C SER A 27 17.18 -15.81 6.64
N THR A 28 16.95 -15.61 5.35
CA THR A 28 15.92 -16.33 4.58
C THR A 28 16.55 -16.89 3.32
N LEU A 29 16.16 -18.09 2.93
CA LEU A 29 16.44 -18.69 1.64
C LEU A 29 15.21 -18.56 0.74
N ILE A 30 15.42 -18.09 -0.49
CA ILE A 30 14.40 -18.00 -1.52
C ILE A 30 14.86 -18.84 -2.70
N THR A 31 14.11 -19.90 -2.99
CA THR A 31 14.37 -20.78 -4.13
C THR A 31 13.45 -20.39 -5.26
N MET A 32 14.01 -20.13 -6.44
CA MET A 32 13.26 -19.86 -7.65
C MET A 32 12.95 -21.17 -8.38
N VAL A 33 11.90 -21.16 -9.19
CA VAL A 33 11.55 -22.28 -10.10
C VAL A 33 12.68 -22.56 -11.12
N SER A 34 13.58 -21.59 -11.37
CA SER A 34 14.79 -21.77 -12.18
C SER A 34 15.89 -22.60 -11.49
N GLY A 35 15.76 -22.86 -10.19
CA GLY A 35 16.81 -23.43 -9.34
C GLY A 35 17.79 -22.39 -8.77
N GLU A 36 17.61 -21.10 -9.08
CA GLU A 36 18.39 -20.03 -8.47
C GLU A 36 17.99 -19.86 -7.00
N VAL A 37 18.98 -19.69 -6.12
CA VAL A 37 18.77 -19.53 -4.68
C VAL A 37 19.31 -18.17 -4.25
N PHE A 38 18.49 -17.41 -3.52
CA PHE A 38 18.86 -16.14 -2.93
C PHE A 38 18.81 -16.24 -1.41
N SER A 39 19.84 -15.72 -0.74
CA SER A 39 19.94 -15.75 0.72
C SER A 39 20.02 -14.33 1.29
N PRO A 40 18.94 -13.53 1.24
CA PRO A 40 18.96 -12.22 1.84
C PRO A 40 19.04 -12.32 3.38
N ASN A 41 19.87 -11.46 3.99
CA ASN A 41 19.99 -11.34 5.43
C ASN A 41 18.84 -10.48 6.02
N ILE A 42 17.61 -10.94 5.79
CA ILE A 42 16.41 -10.40 6.43
C ILE A 42 15.53 -11.56 6.92
N PRO A 43 14.75 -11.35 7.99
CA PRO A 43 13.86 -12.39 8.53
C PRO A 43 12.75 -12.76 7.55
N ILE A 44 12.36 -14.04 7.56
CA ILE A 44 11.38 -14.64 6.64
C ILE A 44 10.06 -13.89 6.61
N LYS A 45 9.62 -13.35 7.76
CA LYS A 45 8.40 -12.56 7.86
C LYS A 45 8.41 -11.36 6.91
N LYS A 46 9.52 -10.60 6.84
CA LYS A 46 9.64 -9.44 5.94
C LYS A 46 9.60 -9.84 4.48
N VAL A 47 10.21 -10.99 4.14
CA VAL A 47 10.18 -11.55 2.78
C VAL A 47 8.75 -11.92 2.40
N LEU A 48 8.02 -12.61 3.29
CA LEU A 48 6.63 -12.99 3.07
C LEU A 48 5.70 -11.78 2.98
N ASP A 49 5.88 -10.75 3.82
CA ASP A 49 5.15 -9.48 3.75
C ASP A 49 5.31 -8.81 2.37
N ALA A 50 6.55 -8.78 1.83
CA ALA A 50 6.83 -8.22 0.52
C ALA A 50 6.22 -9.03 -0.64
N ILE A 51 6.23 -10.37 -0.53
CA ILE A 51 5.69 -11.27 -1.56
C ILE A 51 4.16 -11.26 -1.55
N CYS A 52 3.57 -11.49 -0.38
CA CYS A 52 2.12 -11.54 -0.18
C CYS A 52 1.49 -10.18 -0.48
N GLY A 53 2.25 -9.09 -0.29
CA GLY A 53 1.74 -7.74 -0.39
C GLY A 53 0.86 -7.46 0.81
N SER A 54 1.49 -7.08 1.91
CA SER A 54 0.82 -6.20 2.85
C SER A 54 0.41 -4.97 2.04
N GLU A 55 -0.90 -4.90 1.75
CA GLU A 55 -1.57 -3.81 1.08
C GLU A 55 -1.53 -2.58 2.01
N GLU A 56 -0.34 -2.11 2.37
CA GLU A 56 -0.15 -0.73 2.76
C GLU A 56 -0.32 0.07 1.48
N HIS A 57 -1.58 0.34 1.17
CA HIS A 57 -1.95 1.55 0.47
C HIS A 57 -1.16 2.69 1.12
N LEU A 58 0.00 3.03 0.56
CA LEU A 58 0.57 4.34 0.65
C LEU A 58 -0.37 5.28 -0.13
N VAL A 59 -1.60 5.44 0.36
CA VAL A 59 -2.43 6.61 0.15
C VAL A 59 -1.80 7.76 0.92
N ASN A 60 -0.55 8.08 0.58
CA ASN A 60 0.01 9.39 0.85
C ASN A 60 -0.20 10.27 -0.39
N ASP A 61 -1.34 10.11 -1.05
CA ASP A 61 -1.96 11.17 -1.82
C ASP A 61 -2.71 12.07 -0.81
N ALA A 62 -1.93 12.76 0.02
CA ALA A 62 -2.39 13.95 0.75
C ALA A 62 -2.69 15.12 -0.22
N SER A 63 -3.09 14.80 -1.46
CA SER A 63 -3.74 15.66 -2.44
C SER A 63 -5.21 15.27 -2.66
N MET A 64 -5.84 14.57 -1.70
CA MET A 64 -7.29 14.72 -1.50
C MET A 64 -7.57 16.17 -1.08
N ASN A 65 -7.54 17.05 -2.08
CA ASN A 65 -8.31 18.26 -2.16
C ASN A 65 -9.76 17.83 -2.04
N ILE A 66 -10.21 17.62 -0.79
CA ILE A 66 -11.64 17.61 -0.47
C ILE A 66 -12.09 18.98 -0.92
N LEU A 67 -12.61 19.04 -2.15
CA LEU A 67 -13.34 20.16 -2.68
C LEU A 67 -14.39 20.44 -1.63
N LYS A 68 -14.11 21.47 -0.84
CA LYS A 68 -15.01 22.06 0.11
C LYS A 68 -16.28 22.33 -0.67
N ALA A 69 -17.26 21.45 -0.56
CA ALA A 69 -18.60 21.75 -1.00
C ALA A 69 -19.03 22.91 -0.12
N GLU A 70 -18.86 24.12 -0.64
CA GLU A 70 -19.53 25.31 -0.15
C GLU A 70 -21.02 25.00 -0.19
N SER A 71 -21.54 24.44 0.89
CA SER A 71 -22.96 24.42 1.16
C SER A 71 -23.32 25.85 1.49
N ILE A 72 -23.54 26.63 0.43
CA ILE A 72 -24.29 27.87 0.43
C ILE A 72 -25.73 27.57 0.85
N ASN A 73 -25.93 27.29 2.13
CA ASN A 73 -27.20 27.60 2.75
C ASN A 73 -26.97 28.75 3.73
N SER A 74 -26.80 29.94 3.15
CA SER A 74 -27.10 31.18 3.85
C SER A 74 -28.57 31.09 4.26
N GLY A 75 -28.81 30.55 5.45
CA GLY A 75 -30.06 30.71 6.19
C GLY A 75 -30.22 32.15 6.63
N HIS A 76 -30.16 33.10 5.70
CA HIS A 76 -30.69 34.43 5.88
C HIS A 76 -32.19 34.32 5.60
N LEU A 77 -32.92 33.88 6.63
CA LEU A 77 -34.38 33.95 6.66
C LEU A 77 -34.77 35.42 6.54
N ASN A 78 -34.97 35.85 5.30
CA ASN A 78 -35.42 37.17 4.93
C ASN A 78 -36.75 37.41 5.65
N GLN A 79 -36.74 38.22 6.71
CA GLN A 79 -37.94 38.74 7.35
C GLN A 79 -38.59 39.75 6.40
N GLN A 80 -39.23 39.27 5.33
CA GLN A 80 -40.11 40.09 4.52
C GLN A 80 -41.47 40.18 5.21
N LYS A 81 -41.62 41.29 5.95
CA LYS A 81 -42.91 41.88 6.32
C LYS A 81 -43.78 41.98 5.07
N TYR A 82 -44.92 41.29 5.07
CA TYR A 82 -46.01 41.61 4.16
C TYR A 82 -46.71 42.88 4.65
N PRO A 83 -46.91 43.92 3.83
CA PRO A 83 -47.99 44.87 4.03
C PRO A 83 -49.22 44.35 3.29
N SER A 84 -50.38 44.33 3.92
CA SER A 84 -51.65 44.11 3.22
C SER A 84 -52.75 44.92 3.90
N ARG A 85 -52.96 46.08 3.26
CA ARG A 85 -54.11 46.99 3.15
C ARG A 85 -55.19 47.02 4.23
#